data_AF-A0A3D6CAL6-F1
#
_entry.id   AF-A0A3D6CAL6-F1
#
_cell.length_a   1.000
_cell.length_b   1.000
_cell.length_c   1.000
_cell.angle_alpha   90.00
_cell.angle_beta   90.00
_cell.angle_gamma   90.00
#
_symmetry.space_group_name_H-M   'P 1'
#
loop_
_entity.id
_entity.type
_entity.pdbx_description
1 polymer ?
#
loop_
_entity_poly.entity_id
_entity_poly.type
_entity_poly.pdbx_seq_one_letter_code
_entity_poly.pdbx_strand_id
1 'polypeptide(L)'
;MAGRNKERKTVSKRIEDQEDIGHNDKQKTIAAIRSCIPVLEKIAEQSDLLSDLSEDERISLIKAAGKISRPDKKEIKKRNKDKKRQKRLAIQEKERRLRAATGIRKARQANVFTAPLQISGPAPASEGTGERLETARNCYVCKAEFTHLHHFYDTMCPECAEFNYQKRFQTASLKGRVALITGSRLKIGYQATLMMLKAGAQVIATTRFPKDSALRFSREPDFSDWGHRLQVYGLDLRHTPSVELFCDYIENTYQRLDILINNAAQTVRRPPGFYAHLMADETKAVGDLPQKAQALLGQHDSCVSQLEYGQTQDLGREKALPVSWD
;
A
#
# COMPACT_ATOMS: atom_id res chain seq x y z
N MET A 1 9.92 -2.85 11.90
CA MET A 1 9.16 -1.95 10.99
C MET A 1 8.37 -0.83 11.73
N ALA A 2 8.32 -0.82 13.06
CA ALA A 2 7.67 0.25 13.83
C ALA A 2 8.46 1.58 13.88
N GLY A 3 9.80 1.55 13.76
CA GLY A 3 10.67 2.75 13.81
C GLY A 3 10.48 3.71 12.63
N ARG A 4 10.42 3.20 11.39
CA ARG A 4 10.25 4.03 10.18
C ARG A 4 8.86 4.69 10.07
N ASN A 5 7.85 4.13 10.74
CA ASN A 5 6.50 4.72 10.79
C ASN A 5 6.39 5.82 11.85
N LYS A 6 7.17 5.75 12.94
CA LYS A 6 7.29 6.84 13.92
C LYS A 6 8.05 8.03 13.33
N GLU A 7 9.19 7.80 12.67
CA GLU A 7 9.98 8.87 12.00
C GLU A 7 9.23 9.52 10.84
N ARG A 8 8.47 8.77 10.02
CA ARG A 8 7.63 9.37 8.98
C ARG A 8 6.49 10.22 9.54
N LYS A 9 5.90 9.81 10.68
CA LYS A 9 4.85 10.60 11.34
C LYS A 9 5.40 11.88 11.98
N THR A 10 6.58 11.85 12.62
CA THR A 10 7.21 13.06 13.18
C THR A 10 7.73 14.01 12.11
N VAL A 11 8.22 13.52 10.98
CA VAL A 11 8.61 14.37 9.83
C VAL A 11 7.39 14.95 9.13
N SER A 12 6.31 14.18 8.93
CA SER A 12 5.04 14.72 8.36
C SER A 12 4.43 15.79 9.26
N LYS A 13 4.42 15.56 10.58
CA LYS A 13 3.89 16.53 11.56
C LYS A 13 4.72 17.82 11.60
N ARG A 14 6.06 17.74 11.55
CA ARG A 14 6.92 18.94 11.46
C ARG A 14 6.78 19.70 10.13
N ILE A 15 6.48 19.01 9.03
CA ILE A 15 6.22 19.64 7.72
C ILE A 15 4.84 20.31 7.73
N GLU A 16 3.82 19.65 8.29
CA GLU A 16 2.48 20.21 8.48
C GLU A 16 2.53 21.45 9.38
N ASP A 17 3.25 21.39 10.52
CA ASP A 17 3.42 22.52 11.44
C ASP A 17 4.18 23.70 10.78
N GLN A 18 5.17 23.43 9.91
CA GLN A 18 5.91 24.47 9.17
C GLN A 18 5.10 25.07 8.00
N GLU A 19 4.30 24.26 7.32
CA GLU A 19 3.39 24.72 6.26
C GLU A 19 2.26 25.59 6.84
N ASP A 20 1.77 25.28 8.04
CA ASP A 20 0.71 26.03 8.72
C ASP A 20 1.21 27.40 9.24
N ILE A 21 2.44 27.45 9.79
CA ILE A 21 3.10 28.70 10.17
C ILE A 21 3.35 29.60 8.94
N GLY A 22 3.85 29.03 7.84
CA GLY A 22 4.09 29.78 6.59
C GLY A 22 2.81 30.23 5.88
N HIS A 23 1.72 29.47 6.01
CA HIS A 23 0.41 29.85 5.47
C HIS A 23 -0.18 31.03 6.25
N ASN A 24 -0.12 30.97 7.58
CA ASN A 24 -0.62 32.02 8.47
C ASN A 24 0.16 33.33 8.28
N ASP A 25 1.48 33.27 8.15
CA ASP A 25 2.34 34.44 7.90
C ASP A 25 2.04 35.12 6.55
N LYS A 26 1.83 34.32 5.50
CA LYS A 26 1.42 34.83 4.18
C LYS A 26 0.06 35.50 4.23
N GLN A 27 -0.90 34.93 4.97
CA GLN A 27 -2.25 35.47 5.08
C GLN A 27 -2.28 36.78 5.87
N LYS A 28 -1.48 36.87 6.94
CA LYS A 28 -1.21 38.13 7.67
C LYS A 28 -0.57 39.18 6.77
N THR A 29 0.43 38.80 5.99
CA THR A 29 1.10 39.70 5.04
C THR A 29 0.13 40.22 3.97
N ILE A 30 -0.73 39.37 3.42
CA ILE A 30 -1.75 39.79 2.45
C ILE A 30 -2.77 40.74 3.09
N ALA A 31 -3.17 40.49 4.34
CA ALA A 31 -4.05 41.40 5.08
C ALA A 31 -3.39 42.77 5.29
N ALA A 32 -2.12 42.81 5.69
CA ALA A 32 -1.34 44.04 5.83
C ALA A 32 -1.21 44.80 4.50
N ILE A 33 -0.96 44.10 3.39
CA ILE A 33 -0.94 44.71 2.05
C ILE A 33 -2.28 45.37 1.72
N ARG A 34 -3.40 44.70 2.01
CA ARG A 34 -4.75 45.24 1.77
C ARG A 34 -5.00 46.51 2.60
N SER A 35 -4.55 46.57 3.84
CA SER A 35 -4.68 47.78 4.68
C SER A 35 -3.79 48.94 4.20
N CYS A 36 -2.69 48.67 3.49
CA CYS A 36 -1.82 49.71 2.96
C CYS A 36 -2.39 50.40 1.70
N ILE A 37 -3.30 49.75 0.96
CA ILE A 37 -3.89 50.33 -0.27
C ILE A 37 -4.52 51.71 -0.02
N PRO A 38 -5.48 51.89 0.91
CA PRO A 38 -6.10 53.20 1.14
C PRO A 38 -5.10 54.25 1.66
N VAL A 39 -4.05 53.83 2.37
CA VAL A 39 -2.99 54.73 2.86
C VAL A 39 -2.16 55.26 1.68
N LEU A 40 -1.79 54.40 0.74
CA LEU A 40 -1.05 54.79 -0.47
C LEU A 40 -1.89 55.66 -1.40
N GLU A 41 -3.20 55.39 -1.52
CA GLU A 41 -4.14 56.23 -2.26
C GLU A 41 -4.23 57.64 -1.65
N LYS A 42 -4.38 57.74 -0.32
CA LYS A 42 -4.42 59.03 0.38
C LYS A 42 -3.12 59.84 0.22
N ILE A 43 -1.97 59.19 0.31
CA ILE A 43 -0.65 59.84 0.09
C ILE A 43 -0.51 60.31 -1.37
N ALA A 44 -1.09 59.60 -2.33
CA ALA A 44 -1.08 60.02 -3.74
C ALA A 44 -1.98 61.24 -4.00
N GLU A 45 -3.07 61.39 -3.24
CA GLU A 45 -3.98 62.54 -3.30
C GLU A 45 -3.48 63.76 -2.49
N GLN A 46 -2.75 63.52 -1.40
CA GLN A 46 -2.26 64.55 -0.46
C GLN A 46 -0.73 64.50 -0.33
N SER A 47 -0.03 65.26 -1.19
CA SER A 47 1.43 65.23 -1.28
C SER A 47 2.16 65.86 -0.07
N ASP A 48 1.47 66.68 0.71
CA ASP A 48 1.95 67.29 1.95
C ASP A 48 2.29 66.25 3.03
N LEU A 49 1.56 65.13 3.07
CA LEU A 49 1.82 64.02 3.99
C LEU A 49 3.21 63.38 3.79
N LEU A 50 3.82 63.51 2.61
CA LEU A 50 5.19 63.06 2.37
C LEU A 50 6.22 63.98 3.03
N SER A 51 5.89 65.25 3.20
CA SER A 51 6.77 66.25 3.82
C SER A 51 6.94 66.02 5.32
N ASP A 52 5.93 65.44 5.96
CA ASP A 52 5.92 65.09 7.40
C ASP A 52 6.77 63.86 7.73
N LEU A 53 7.15 63.07 6.72
CA LEU A 53 8.07 61.94 6.88
C LEU A 53 9.52 62.39 6.90
N SER A 54 10.34 61.70 7.69
CA SER A 54 11.80 61.86 7.63
C SER A 54 12.31 61.54 6.22
N GLU A 55 13.47 62.11 5.87
CA GLU A 55 14.08 61.92 4.55
C GLU A 55 14.30 60.42 4.24
N ASP A 56 14.78 59.66 5.23
CA ASP A 56 15.03 58.22 5.12
C ASP A 56 13.74 57.41 4.89
N GLU A 57 12.66 57.72 5.60
CA GLU A 57 11.37 57.04 5.46
C GLU A 57 10.76 57.30 4.08
N ARG A 58 10.82 58.55 3.61
CA ARG A 58 10.33 58.97 2.29
C ARG A 58 11.10 58.26 1.17
N ILE A 59 12.43 58.24 1.25
CA ILE A 59 13.28 57.53 0.29
C ILE A 59 12.96 56.04 0.29
N SER A 60 12.81 55.43 1.47
CA SER A 60 12.49 54.01 1.60
C SER A 60 11.14 53.66 0.95
N LEU A 61 10.09 54.43 1.25
CA LEU A 61 8.75 54.26 0.70
C LEU A 61 8.74 54.38 -0.83
N ILE A 62 9.31 55.48 -1.37
CA ILE A 62 9.33 55.73 -2.82
C ILE A 62 10.15 54.67 -3.55
N LYS A 63 11.30 54.27 -2.99
CA LYS A 63 12.15 53.22 -3.56
C LYS A 63 11.44 51.87 -3.58
N ALA A 64 10.69 51.52 -2.53
CA ALA A 64 9.90 50.30 -2.47
C ALA A 64 8.73 50.34 -3.47
N ALA A 65 7.97 51.43 -3.50
CA ALA A 65 6.86 51.65 -4.43
C ALA A 65 7.33 51.58 -5.90
N GLY A 66 8.49 52.21 -6.21
CA GLY A 66 9.13 52.16 -7.52
C GLY A 66 9.51 50.75 -7.96
N LYS A 67 10.11 49.95 -7.06
CA LYS A 67 10.44 48.53 -7.33
C LYS A 67 9.20 47.66 -7.59
N ILE A 68 8.07 48.00 -6.97
CA ILE A 68 6.81 47.27 -7.15
C ILE A 68 6.15 47.67 -8.49
N SER A 69 6.01 48.97 -8.72
CA SER A 69 5.34 49.58 -9.88
C SER A 69 6.11 49.40 -11.20
N ARG A 70 7.43 49.62 -11.17
CA ARG A 70 8.32 49.55 -12.34
C ARG A 70 9.47 48.57 -12.10
N PRO A 71 9.19 47.25 -12.05
CA PRO A 71 10.23 46.24 -11.85
C PRO A 71 11.18 46.15 -13.05
N ASP A 72 12.43 45.81 -12.80
CA ASP A 72 13.39 45.53 -13.87
C ASP A 72 13.08 44.20 -14.61
N LYS A 73 13.76 43.97 -15.74
CA LYS A 73 13.58 42.77 -16.57
C LYS A 73 13.85 41.46 -15.81
N LYS A 74 14.79 41.44 -14.84
CA LYS A 74 15.11 40.24 -14.04
C LYS A 74 13.96 39.94 -13.08
N GLU A 75 13.43 40.96 -12.44
CA GLU A 75 12.31 40.87 -11.51
C GLU A 75 11.01 40.47 -12.23
N ILE A 76 10.72 41.01 -13.42
CA ILE A 76 9.60 40.56 -14.26
C ILE A 76 9.72 39.06 -14.59
N LYS A 77 10.91 38.61 -15.02
CA LYS A 77 11.17 37.19 -15.33
C LYS A 77 10.99 36.31 -14.10
N LYS A 78 11.46 36.75 -12.94
CA LYS A 78 11.28 36.06 -11.65
C LYS A 78 9.81 35.96 -11.27
N ARG A 79 9.06 37.07 -11.28
CA ARG A 79 7.61 37.10 -11.01
C ARG A 79 6.83 36.12 -11.89
N ASN A 80 7.14 36.09 -13.19
CA ASN A 80 6.47 35.17 -14.13
C ASN A 80 6.83 33.70 -13.86
N LYS A 81 8.08 33.40 -13.51
CA LYS A 81 8.51 32.06 -13.09
C LYS A 81 7.80 31.64 -11.81
N ASP A 82 7.71 32.52 -10.82
CA ASP A 82 7.06 32.26 -9.54
C ASP A 82 5.56 32.03 -9.72
N LYS A 83 4.86 32.85 -10.52
CA LYS A 83 3.46 32.63 -10.89
C LYS A 83 3.23 31.26 -11.52
N LYS A 84 4.06 30.88 -12.51
CA LYS A 84 3.99 29.55 -13.15
C LYS A 84 4.24 28.42 -12.16
N ARG A 85 5.23 28.58 -11.27
CA ARG A 85 5.54 27.61 -10.21
C ARG A 85 4.36 27.43 -9.25
N GLN A 86 3.75 28.52 -8.78
CA GLN A 86 2.60 28.48 -7.88
C GLN A 86 1.39 27.79 -8.51
N LYS A 87 1.09 28.10 -9.78
CA LYS A 87 0.06 27.39 -10.54
C LYS A 87 0.36 25.88 -10.62
N ARG A 88 1.59 25.49 -10.97
CA ARG A 88 1.99 24.08 -11.05
C ARG A 88 1.84 23.36 -9.69
N LEU A 89 2.25 24.01 -8.61
CA LEU A 89 2.12 23.43 -7.26
C LEU A 89 0.65 23.25 -6.85
N ALA A 90 -0.21 24.22 -7.15
CA ALA A 90 -1.64 24.11 -6.91
C ALA A 90 -2.27 22.93 -7.66
N ILE A 91 -1.91 22.75 -8.94
CA ILE A 91 -2.34 21.60 -9.75
C ILE A 91 -1.85 20.29 -9.14
N GLN A 92 -0.55 20.20 -8.82
CA GLN A 92 0.05 18.99 -8.24
C GLN A 92 -0.59 18.60 -6.90
N GLU A 93 -0.92 19.57 -6.06
CA GLU A 93 -1.58 19.33 -4.77
C GLU A 93 -3.02 18.88 -4.96
N LYS A 94 -3.77 19.55 -5.84
CA LYS A 94 -5.12 19.12 -6.23
C LYS A 94 -5.11 17.67 -6.73
N GLU A 95 -4.29 17.36 -7.73
CA GLU A 95 -4.19 16.00 -8.29
C GLU A 95 -3.66 14.95 -7.30
N ARG A 96 -2.86 15.35 -6.31
CA ARG A 96 -2.47 14.46 -5.20
C ARG A 96 -3.69 14.08 -4.36
N ARG A 97 -4.54 15.05 -4.02
CA ARG A 97 -5.78 14.83 -3.26
C ARG A 97 -6.75 13.95 -4.02
N LEU A 98 -6.99 14.23 -5.30
CA LEU A 98 -7.88 13.43 -6.16
C LEU A 98 -7.46 11.94 -6.17
N ARG A 99 -6.16 11.69 -6.41
CA ARG A 99 -5.64 10.31 -6.39
C ARG A 99 -5.72 9.67 -5.01
N ALA A 100 -5.41 10.41 -3.96
CA ALA A 100 -5.51 9.90 -2.59
C ALA A 100 -6.95 9.49 -2.21
N ALA A 101 -7.96 10.11 -2.85
CA ALA A 101 -9.36 9.78 -2.63
C ALA A 101 -9.82 8.47 -3.29
N THR A 102 -9.06 7.91 -4.24
CA THR A 102 -9.41 6.65 -4.93
C THR A 102 -9.47 5.44 -3.98
N GLY A 103 -10.32 4.48 -4.32
CA GLY A 103 -10.57 3.29 -3.49
C GLY A 103 -9.30 2.50 -3.14
N ILE A 104 -8.39 2.28 -4.10
CA ILE A 104 -7.14 1.54 -3.84
C ILE A 104 -6.19 2.28 -2.89
N ARG A 105 -6.20 3.62 -2.91
CA ARG A 105 -5.39 4.44 -2.00
C ARG A 105 -5.96 4.44 -0.59
N LYS A 106 -7.28 4.62 -0.47
CA LYS A 106 -8.00 4.50 0.81
C LYS A 106 -7.79 3.12 1.44
N ALA A 107 -7.92 2.04 0.66
CA ALA A 107 -7.71 0.67 1.14
C ALA A 107 -6.29 0.43 1.69
N ARG A 108 -5.28 1.14 1.18
CA ARG A 108 -3.88 1.05 1.64
C ARG A 108 -3.57 1.88 2.88
N GLN A 109 -4.49 2.74 3.33
CA GLN A 109 -4.31 3.53 4.56
C GLN A 109 -4.56 2.71 5.83
N ALA A 110 -5.32 1.62 5.74
CA ALA A 110 -5.55 0.73 6.87
C ALA A 110 -4.25 0.06 7.34
N ASN A 111 -4.09 -0.08 8.66
CA ASN A 111 -2.92 -0.73 9.26
C ASN A 111 -2.84 -2.22 8.89
N VAL A 112 -4.00 -2.86 8.71
CA VAL A 112 -4.15 -4.23 8.19
C VAL A 112 -4.88 -4.12 6.87
N PHE A 113 -4.29 -4.66 5.82
CA PHE A 113 -4.92 -4.67 4.51
C PHE A 113 -6.04 -5.71 4.48
N THR A 114 -7.28 -5.24 4.36
CA THR A 114 -8.45 -6.07 4.04
C THR A 114 -8.77 -5.90 2.56
N ALA A 115 -9.06 -7.00 1.86
CA ALA A 115 -9.48 -6.93 0.47
C ALA A 115 -10.75 -6.08 0.37
N PRO A 116 -10.77 -4.99 -0.43
CA PRO A 116 -11.97 -4.17 -0.58
C PRO A 116 -13.12 -4.99 -1.15
N LEU A 117 -14.30 -4.83 -0.56
CA LEU A 117 -15.54 -5.41 -1.05
C LEU A 117 -15.94 -4.78 -2.39
N GLN A 118 -16.68 -5.55 -3.19
CA GLN A 118 -17.30 -5.01 -4.40
C GLN A 118 -18.32 -3.96 -3.98
N ILE A 119 -18.30 -2.80 -4.63
CA ILE A 119 -19.31 -1.79 -4.40
C ILE A 119 -20.59 -2.30 -5.08
N SER A 120 -21.57 -2.75 -4.30
CA SER A 120 -22.86 -3.21 -4.79
C SER A 120 -23.78 -2.02 -5.07
N GLY A 121 -24.29 -1.93 -6.30
CA GLY A 121 -25.11 -0.83 -6.81
C GLY A 121 -24.73 -0.55 -8.25
N PRO A 122 -25.56 0.17 -9.04
CA PRO A 122 -25.04 0.73 -10.27
C PRO A 122 -23.77 1.49 -9.88
N ALA A 123 -22.63 1.15 -10.51
CA ALA A 123 -21.53 2.11 -10.58
C ALA A 123 -22.22 3.45 -10.88
N PRO A 124 -21.99 4.53 -10.11
CA PRO A 124 -22.58 5.82 -10.46
C PRO A 124 -22.35 5.96 -11.95
N ALA A 125 -23.46 6.03 -12.69
CA ALA A 125 -23.47 5.80 -14.13
C ALA A 125 -22.27 6.53 -14.71
N SER A 126 -21.61 5.88 -15.66
CA SER A 126 -20.49 6.37 -16.43
C SER A 126 -20.84 7.62 -17.25
N GLU A 127 -21.30 8.66 -16.58
CA GLU A 127 -21.47 10.03 -17.04
C GLU A 127 -20.42 10.87 -16.28
N GLY A 128 -19.16 10.76 -16.70
CA GLY A 128 -18.17 11.82 -16.43
C GLY A 128 -17.79 12.16 -14.97
N THR A 129 -18.20 11.40 -13.96
CA THR A 129 -17.92 11.73 -12.54
C THR A 129 -16.54 11.28 -12.03
N GLY A 130 -15.75 10.59 -12.86
CA GLY A 130 -14.34 10.34 -12.56
C GLY A 130 -13.58 11.67 -12.47
N GLU A 131 -13.05 12.00 -11.30
CA GLU A 131 -12.27 13.21 -11.07
C GLU A 131 -11.20 13.36 -12.18
N ARG A 132 -11.23 14.49 -12.88
CA ARG A 132 -10.35 14.76 -14.02
C ARG A 132 -9.06 15.42 -13.54
N LEU A 133 -7.94 14.84 -13.93
CA LEU A 133 -6.61 15.42 -13.80
C LEU A 133 -6.42 16.52 -14.86
N GLU A 134 -5.69 17.57 -14.50
CA GLU A 134 -5.32 18.62 -15.45
C GLU A 134 -4.10 18.19 -16.27
N THR A 135 -3.26 17.33 -15.70
CA THR A 135 -2.07 16.75 -16.33
C THR A 135 -2.36 15.30 -16.72
N ALA A 136 -2.12 14.97 -17.98
CA ALA A 136 -2.22 13.60 -18.47
C ALA A 136 -1.19 12.69 -17.77
N ARG A 137 -1.55 11.42 -17.59
CA ARG A 137 -0.71 10.39 -17.01
C ARG A 137 -0.73 9.14 -17.87
N ASN A 138 0.34 8.36 -17.81
CA ASN A 138 0.42 7.09 -18.52
C ASN A 138 -0.22 5.96 -17.70
N CYS A 139 -1.10 5.19 -18.33
CA CYS A 139 -1.68 3.99 -17.77
C CYS A 139 -0.59 2.99 -17.38
N TYR A 140 -0.67 2.39 -16.20
CA TYR A 140 0.29 1.39 -15.74
C TYR A 140 0.31 0.15 -16.65
N VAL A 141 -0.83 -0.22 -17.22
CA VAL A 141 -1.03 -1.42 -18.05
C VAL A 141 -0.69 -1.12 -19.52
N CYS A 142 -1.55 -0.40 -20.24
CA CYS A 142 -1.41 -0.18 -21.68
C CYS A 142 -0.53 1.01 -22.09
N LYS A 143 -0.06 1.80 -21.12
CA LYS A 143 0.76 3.02 -21.33
C LYS A 143 0.07 4.20 -22.02
N ALA A 144 -1.19 4.07 -22.45
CA ALA A 144 -1.97 5.18 -22.99
C ALA A 144 -2.11 6.34 -22.00
N GLU A 145 -2.12 7.57 -22.51
CA GLU A 145 -2.38 8.77 -21.72
C GLU A 145 -3.85 8.81 -21.27
N PHE A 146 -4.07 9.21 -20.02
CA PHE A 146 -5.40 9.41 -19.48
C PHE A 146 -5.43 10.59 -18.50
N THR A 147 -6.58 11.25 -18.41
CA THR A 147 -6.85 12.31 -17.44
C THR A 147 -8.03 11.97 -16.52
N HIS A 148 -8.91 11.05 -16.94
CA HIS A 148 -10.05 10.63 -16.14
C HIS A 148 -9.65 9.55 -15.13
N LEU A 149 -9.84 9.80 -13.84
CA LEU A 149 -9.60 8.81 -12.80
C LEU A 149 -10.76 7.82 -12.70
N HIS A 150 -10.41 6.55 -12.54
CA HIS A 150 -11.35 5.54 -12.11
C HIS A 150 -11.60 5.66 -10.61
N HIS A 151 -12.84 5.45 -10.15
CA HIS A 151 -13.21 5.58 -8.72
C HIS A 151 -12.32 4.73 -7.80
N PHE A 152 -11.86 3.58 -8.30
CA PHE A 152 -11.02 2.65 -7.54
C PHE A 152 -9.51 2.75 -7.83
N TYR A 153 -9.08 3.02 -9.07
CA TYR A 153 -7.67 2.93 -9.48
C TYR A 153 -7.11 4.28 -9.91
N ASP A 154 -5.97 4.70 -9.34
CA ASP A 154 -5.31 5.98 -9.64
C ASP A 154 -4.17 5.91 -10.67
N THR A 155 -3.85 4.70 -11.15
CA THR A 155 -2.70 4.45 -12.02
C THR A 155 -3.06 3.76 -13.34
N MET A 156 -4.34 3.69 -13.70
CA MET A 156 -4.80 3.01 -14.92
C MET A 156 -5.76 3.93 -15.66
N CYS A 157 -5.76 3.87 -17.00
CA CYS A 157 -6.82 4.49 -17.79
C CYS A 157 -8.18 3.84 -17.47
N PRO A 158 -9.31 4.51 -17.75
CA PRO A 158 -10.64 4.02 -17.42
C PRO A 158 -10.91 2.58 -17.90
N GLU A 159 -10.55 2.25 -19.13
CA GLU A 159 -10.77 0.91 -19.71
C GLU A 159 -10.00 -0.19 -18.97
N CYS A 160 -8.69 0.00 -18.77
CA CYS A 160 -7.87 -0.96 -18.01
C CYS A 160 -8.33 -1.04 -16.56
N ALA A 161 -8.73 0.08 -15.96
CA ALA A 161 -9.19 0.13 -14.58
C ALA A 161 -10.49 -0.65 -14.39
N GLU A 162 -11.47 -0.43 -15.27
CA GLU A 162 -12.77 -1.13 -15.25
C GLU A 162 -12.58 -2.63 -15.46
N PHE A 163 -11.80 -3.02 -16.48
CA PHE A 163 -11.48 -4.42 -16.73
C PHE A 163 -10.85 -5.09 -15.50
N ASN A 164 -9.83 -4.46 -14.89
CA ASN A 164 -9.17 -5.01 -13.70
C ASN A 164 -10.10 -5.02 -12.47
N TYR A 165 -11.00 -4.04 -12.35
CA TYR A 165 -11.98 -4.00 -11.27
C TYR A 165 -12.97 -5.15 -11.39
N GLN A 166 -13.49 -5.42 -12.59
CA GLN A 166 -14.36 -6.58 -12.85
C GLN A 166 -13.61 -7.90 -12.58
N LYS A 167 -12.38 -8.05 -13.08
CA LYS A 167 -11.55 -9.24 -12.82
C LYS A 167 -11.26 -9.48 -11.35
N ARG A 168 -11.22 -8.43 -10.52
CA ARG A 168 -11.01 -8.55 -9.07
C ARG A 168 -12.10 -9.36 -8.37
N PHE A 169 -13.34 -9.30 -8.87
CA PHE A 169 -14.50 -9.97 -8.29
C PHE A 169 -15.00 -11.13 -9.13
N GLN A 170 -14.37 -11.37 -10.29
CA GLN A 170 -14.65 -12.54 -11.10
C GLN A 170 -14.31 -13.81 -10.31
N THR A 171 -15.26 -14.74 -10.30
CA THR A 171 -15.11 -16.05 -9.66
C THR A 171 -15.54 -17.16 -10.62
N ALA A 172 -15.06 -18.37 -10.37
CA ALA A 172 -15.46 -19.59 -11.05
C ALA A 172 -15.46 -20.73 -10.03
N SER A 173 -16.36 -21.70 -10.17
CA SER A 173 -16.41 -22.85 -9.25
C SER A 173 -15.16 -23.72 -9.40
N LEU A 174 -14.50 -23.99 -8.27
CA LEU A 174 -13.39 -24.93 -8.13
C LEU A 174 -13.77 -26.12 -7.23
N LYS A 175 -15.07 -26.39 -7.05
CA LYS A 175 -15.56 -27.54 -6.27
C LYS A 175 -14.95 -28.84 -6.81
N GLY A 176 -14.46 -29.68 -5.89
CA GLY A 176 -13.82 -30.96 -6.22
C GLY A 176 -12.40 -30.84 -6.79
N ARG A 177 -11.82 -29.63 -6.85
CA ARG A 177 -10.43 -29.42 -7.25
C ARG A 177 -9.52 -29.33 -6.05
N VAL A 178 -8.32 -29.91 -6.18
CA VAL A 178 -7.24 -29.79 -5.20
C VAL A 178 -6.17 -28.86 -5.75
N ALA A 179 -5.87 -27.80 -5.01
CA ALA A 179 -4.89 -26.79 -5.40
C ALA A 179 -3.74 -26.69 -4.39
N LEU A 180 -2.51 -26.68 -4.87
CA LEU A 180 -1.32 -26.40 -4.07
C LEU A 180 -0.84 -24.99 -4.38
N ILE A 181 -0.58 -24.20 -3.34
CA ILE A 181 -0.03 -22.86 -3.48
C ILE A 181 1.15 -22.64 -2.54
N THR A 182 2.28 -22.23 -3.13
CA THR A 182 3.48 -21.90 -2.38
C THR A 182 3.49 -20.44 -1.92
N GLY A 183 4.01 -20.18 -0.72
CA GLY A 183 4.10 -18.81 -0.19
C GLY A 183 2.75 -18.21 0.19
N SER A 184 1.86 -19.02 0.77
CA SER A 184 0.46 -18.68 1.07
C SER A 184 0.26 -17.66 2.20
N ARG A 185 1.26 -17.45 3.06
CA ARG A 185 1.11 -16.67 4.30
C ARG A 185 0.73 -15.20 4.09
N LEU A 186 1.20 -14.55 3.03
CA LEU A 186 1.08 -13.10 2.85
C LEU A 186 0.76 -12.71 1.40
N LYS A 187 0.19 -11.50 1.25
CA LYS A 187 -0.02 -10.81 -0.03
C LYS A 187 -0.74 -11.68 -1.06
N ILE A 188 -0.12 -11.90 -2.23
CA ILE A 188 -0.73 -12.58 -3.38
C ILE A 188 -1.06 -14.02 -3.01
N GLY A 189 -0.12 -14.76 -2.41
CA GLY A 189 -0.36 -16.13 -1.97
C GLY A 189 -1.54 -16.25 -0.99
N TYR A 190 -1.64 -15.33 -0.04
CA TYR A 190 -2.74 -15.28 0.93
C TYR A 190 -4.09 -15.06 0.25
N GLN A 191 -4.17 -14.05 -0.61
CA GLN A 191 -5.41 -13.71 -1.29
C GLN A 191 -5.81 -14.77 -2.33
N ALA A 192 -4.85 -15.33 -3.06
CA ALA A 192 -5.12 -16.43 -3.99
C ALA A 192 -5.63 -17.69 -3.26
N THR A 193 -5.07 -18.00 -2.08
CA THR A 193 -5.56 -19.08 -1.21
C THR A 193 -7.03 -18.86 -0.84
N LEU A 194 -7.37 -17.66 -0.34
CA LEU A 194 -8.76 -17.31 0.00
C LEU A 194 -9.68 -17.36 -1.21
N MET A 195 -9.25 -16.88 -2.38
CA MET A 195 -10.05 -16.92 -3.60
C MET A 195 -10.38 -18.35 -4.02
N MET A 196 -9.39 -19.27 -3.98
CA MET A 196 -9.62 -20.68 -4.31
C MET A 196 -10.53 -21.38 -3.30
N LEU A 197 -10.35 -21.09 -2.00
CA LEU A 197 -11.20 -21.63 -0.94
C LEU A 197 -12.65 -21.15 -1.08
N LYS A 198 -12.87 -19.86 -1.34
CA LYS A 198 -14.21 -19.28 -1.59
C LYS A 198 -14.83 -19.79 -2.89
N ALA A 199 -14.01 -20.15 -3.88
CA ALA A 199 -14.45 -20.80 -5.10
C ALA A 199 -14.79 -22.30 -4.93
N GLY A 200 -14.48 -22.92 -3.79
CA GLY A 200 -14.83 -24.32 -3.50
C GLY A 200 -13.70 -25.34 -3.57
N ALA A 201 -12.46 -24.91 -3.82
CA ALA A 201 -11.31 -25.82 -3.88
C ALA A 201 -10.92 -26.36 -2.50
N GLN A 202 -10.33 -27.55 -2.45
CA GLN A 202 -9.43 -27.96 -1.38
C GLN A 202 -8.07 -27.33 -1.63
N VAL A 203 -7.46 -26.71 -0.62
CA VAL A 203 -6.21 -25.97 -0.79
C VAL A 203 -5.13 -26.48 0.17
N ILE A 204 -4.00 -26.82 -0.42
CA ILE A 204 -2.74 -27.17 0.24
C ILE A 204 -1.86 -25.92 0.19
N ALA A 205 -1.68 -25.28 1.35
CA ALA A 205 -1.01 -23.99 1.46
C ALA A 205 0.37 -24.18 2.09
N THR A 206 1.45 -23.80 1.40
CA THR A 206 2.81 -23.96 1.94
C THR A 206 3.45 -22.63 2.30
N THR A 207 4.21 -22.62 3.39
CA THR A 207 5.00 -21.47 3.82
C THR A 207 6.08 -21.88 4.81
N ARG A 208 7.08 -21.03 5.01
CA ARG A 208 8.06 -21.19 6.09
C ARG A 208 7.50 -20.89 7.48
N PHE A 209 6.33 -20.28 7.61
CA PHE A 209 5.76 -19.93 8.92
C PHE A 209 4.34 -20.49 9.05
N PRO A 210 4.20 -21.82 9.17
CA PRO A 210 2.89 -22.49 9.10
C PRO A 210 1.96 -22.05 10.24
N LYS A 211 2.46 -21.83 11.47
CA LYS A 211 1.62 -21.46 12.62
C LYS A 211 1.09 -20.03 12.49
N ASP A 212 1.93 -19.06 12.10
CA ASP A 212 1.48 -17.69 11.78
C ASP A 212 0.49 -17.68 10.61
N SER A 213 0.70 -18.53 9.60
CA SER A 213 -0.25 -18.67 8.49
C SER A 213 -1.61 -19.22 8.94
N ALA A 214 -1.61 -20.28 9.76
CA ALA A 214 -2.83 -20.85 10.33
C ALA A 214 -3.57 -19.85 11.23
N LEU A 215 -2.84 -19.08 12.04
CA LEU A 215 -3.41 -17.99 12.86
C LEU A 215 -4.05 -16.88 12.02
N ARG A 216 -3.51 -16.58 10.83
CA ARG A 216 -4.11 -15.58 9.92
C ARG A 216 -5.41 -16.10 9.31
N PHE A 217 -5.37 -17.29 8.70
CA PHE A 217 -6.55 -17.87 8.04
C PHE A 217 -7.69 -18.13 9.04
N SER A 218 -7.39 -18.60 10.25
CA SER A 218 -8.40 -18.86 11.28
C SER A 218 -9.12 -17.62 11.81
N ARG A 219 -8.58 -16.42 11.55
CA ARG A 219 -9.20 -15.12 11.92
C ARG A 219 -10.10 -14.55 10.83
N GLU A 220 -10.14 -15.16 9.64
CA GLU A 220 -11.04 -14.71 8.59
C GLU A 220 -12.51 -14.89 9.02
N PRO A 221 -13.38 -13.89 8.78
CA PRO A 221 -14.77 -13.94 9.23
C PRO A 221 -15.55 -15.15 8.70
N ASP A 222 -15.25 -15.58 7.48
CA ASP A 222 -15.89 -16.69 6.78
C ASP A 222 -15.13 -18.02 6.92
N PHE A 223 -14.20 -18.12 7.89
CA PHE A 223 -13.40 -19.32 8.11
C PHE A 223 -14.22 -20.60 8.30
N SER A 224 -15.40 -20.51 8.93
CA SER A 224 -16.29 -21.67 9.12
C SER A 224 -16.70 -22.34 7.81
N ASP A 225 -16.77 -21.57 6.73
CA ASP A 225 -17.36 -22.01 5.46
C ASP A 225 -16.37 -22.82 4.61
N TRP A 226 -15.08 -22.65 4.88
CA TRP A 226 -14.02 -23.23 4.04
C TRP A 226 -12.82 -23.78 4.83
N GLY A 227 -12.70 -23.53 6.13
CA GLY A 227 -11.54 -23.92 6.94
C GLY A 227 -11.25 -25.43 6.90
N HIS A 228 -12.29 -26.26 6.82
CA HIS A 228 -12.18 -27.71 6.66
C HIS A 228 -11.52 -28.17 5.35
N ARG A 229 -11.41 -27.28 4.35
CA ARG A 229 -10.77 -27.54 3.04
C ARG A 229 -9.35 -27.00 2.95
N LEU A 230 -8.80 -26.39 4.00
CA LEU A 230 -7.46 -25.82 4.01
C LEU A 230 -6.54 -26.67 4.89
N GLN A 231 -5.36 -27.01 4.37
CA GLN A 231 -4.24 -27.57 5.15
C GLN A 231 -2.99 -26.71 4.93
N VAL A 232 -2.28 -26.41 6.01
CA VAL A 232 -1.10 -25.54 6.00
C VAL A 232 0.15 -26.36 6.33
N TYR A 233 1.15 -26.32 5.45
CA TYR A 233 2.41 -27.03 5.61
C TYR A 233 3.60 -26.08 5.73
N GLY A 234 4.53 -26.46 6.62
CA GLY A 234 5.85 -25.87 6.77
C GLY A 234 6.73 -26.35 5.62
N LEU A 235 7.20 -25.44 4.78
CA LEU A 235 8.10 -25.79 3.69
C LEU A 235 9.07 -24.65 3.38
N ASP A 236 10.36 -24.93 3.49
CA ASP A 236 11.42 -24.07 2.97
C ASP A 236 11.89 -24.56 1.60
N LEU A 237 11.49 -23.84 0.55
CA LEU A 237 11.89 -24.14 -0.83
C LEU A 237 13.39 -23.98 -1.11
N ARG A 238 14.17 -23.47 -0.15
CA ARG A 238 15.64 -23.46 -0.22
C ARG A 238 16.24 -24.81 0.11
N HIS A 239 15.50 -25.69 0.77
CA HIS A 239 15.96 -26.99 1.22
C HIS A 239 15.36 -28.09 0.34
N THR A 240 16.06 -28.42 -0.75
CA THR A 240 15.61 -29.39 -1.77
C THR A 240 15.16 -30.73 -1.18
N PRO A 241 15.87 -31.37 -0.23
CA PRO A 241 15.42 -32.64 0.33
C PRO A 241 14.03 -32.56 0.99
N SER A 242 13.73 -31.46 1.71
CA SER A 242 12.38 -31.26 2.27
C SER A 242 11.33 -31.05 1.19
N VAL A 243 11.69 -30.50 0.04
CA VAL A 243 10.76 -30.35 -1.10
C VAL A 243 10.45 -31.70 -1.72
N GLU A 244 11.47 -32.54 -1.96
CA GLU A 244 11.29 -33.89 -2.51
C GLU A 244 10.41 -34.74 -1.60
N LEU A 245 10.76 -34.82 -0.32
CA LEU A 245 9.96 -35.61 0.62
C LEU A 245 8.54 -35.05 0.81
N PHE A 246 8.35 -33.74 0.66
CA PHE A 246 7.02 -33.15 0.65
C PHE A 246 6.24 -33.55 -0.60
N CYS A 247 6.88 -33.64 -1.77
CA CYS A 247 6.25 -34.17 -2.98
C CYS A 247 5.79 -35.62 -2.75
N ASP A 248 6.65 -36.49 -2.22
CA ASP A 248 6.30 -37.88 -1.89
C ASP A 248 5.12 -37.94 -0.91
N TYR A 249 5.13 -37.09 0.12
CA TYR A 249 4.02 -37.00 1.07
C TYR A 249 2.70 -36.60 0.37
N ILE A 250 2.74 -35.60 -0.53
CA ILE A 250 1.55 -35.15 -1.26
C ILE A 250 1.02 -36.25 -2.18
N GLU A 251 1.89 -36.95 -2.90
CA GLU A 251 1.50 -38.07 -3.78
C GLU A 251 0.81 -39.21 -3.01
N ASN A 252 1.29 -39.49 -1.80
CA ASN A 252 0.71 -40.54 -0.95
C ASN A 252 -0.57 -40.10 -0.21
N THR A 253 -0.70 -38.80 0.10
CA THR A 253 -1.80 -38.28 0.93
C THR A 253 -3.00 -37.82 0.11
N TYR A 254 -2.76 -37.27 -1.08
CA TYR A 254 -3.79 -36.67 -1.93
C TYR A 254 -3.95 -37.45 -3.22
N GLN A 255 -5.18 -37.86 -3.51
CA GLN A 255 -5.50 -38.63 -4.73
C GLN A 255 -5.22 -37.86 -6.04
N ARG A 256 -5.17 -36.52 -5.99
CA ARG A 256 -5.02 -35.66 -7.17
C ARG A 256 -4.43 -34.31 -6.80
N LEU A 257 -3.80 -33.68 -7.78
CA LEU A 257 -3.41 -32.27 -7.76
C LEU A 257 -3.85 -31.63 -9.08
N ASP A 258 -4.85 -30.75 -9.04
CA ASP A 258 -5.41 -30.11 -10.25
C ASP A 258 -4.69 -28.80 -10.59
N ILE A 259 -4.26 -28.06 -9.58
CA ILE A 259 -3.74 -26.70 -9.72
C ILE A 259 -2.47 -26.57 -8.89
N LEU A 260 -1.39 -26.14 -9.52
CA LEU A 260 -0.14 -25.76 -8.85
C LEU A 260 0.15 -24.28 -9.07
N ILE A 261 0.20 -23.50 -7.98
CA ILE A 261 0.56 -22.09 -8.00
C ILE A 261 1.92 -21.89 -7.36
N ASN A 262 2.93 -21.72 -8.21
CA ASN A 262 4.29 -21.36 -7.83
C ASN A 262 4.38 -19.85 -7.52
N ASN A 263 3.87 -19.43 -6.37
CA ASN A 263 3.85 -18.03 -5.94
C ASN A 263 5.03 -17.66 -5.03
N ALA A 264 5.62 -18.61 -4.30
CA ALA A 264 6.70 -18.32 -3.36
C ALA A 264 7.90 -17.67 -4.07
N ALA A 265 8.16 -16.41 -3.74
CA ALA A 265 9.30 -15.66 -4.24
C ALA A 265 9.76 -14.64 -3.20
N GLN A 266 11.07 -14.41 -3.12
CA GLN A 266 11.66 -13.36 -2.30
C GLN A 266 12.59 -12.50 -3.15
N THR A 267 12.14 -11.30 -3.52
CA THR A 267 12.90 -10.36 -4.36
C THR A 267 13.85 -9.45 -3.58
N VAL A 268 13.72 -9.41 -2.24
CA VAL A 268 14.54 -8.57 -1.37
C VAL A 268 15.05 -9.42 -0.21
N ARG A 269 16.38 -9.45 -0.04
CA ARG A 269 17.01 -10.08 1.13
C ARG A 269 16.60 -9.34 2.39
N ARG A 270 16.13 -10.08 3.40
CA ARG A 270 15.81 -9.53 4.72
C ARG A 270 17.03 -9.67 5.62
N PRO A 271 17.30 -8.69 6.51
CA PRO A 271 18.39 -8.82 7.46
C PRO A 271 18.11 -9.93 8.49
N PRO A 272 19.15 -10.46 9.15
CA PRO A 272 18.99 -11.34 10.30
C PRO A 272 18.04 -10.73 11.35
N GLY A 273 17.21 -11.56 11.99
CA GLY A 273 16.25 -11.12 13.01
C GLY A 273 14.99 -10.42 12.48
N PHE A 274 14.85 -10.19 11.16
CA PHE A 274 13.63 -9.59 10.59
C PHE A 274 12.35 -10.37 10.97
N TYR A 275 12.47 -11.68 11.16
CA TYR A 275 11.38 -12.59 11.50
C TYR A 275 11.27 -12.93 12.99
N ALA A 276 12.09 -12.34 13.86
CA ALA A 276 12.10 -12.66 15.30
C ALA A 276 10.72 -12.53 15.95
N HIS A 277 9.93 -11.54 15.51
CA HIS A 277 8.55 -11.31 15.97
C HIS A 277 7.57 -12.45 15.69
N LEU A 278 7.91 -13.39 14.81
CA LEU A 278 7.07 -14.55 14.45
C LEU A 278 7.45 -15.79 15.25
N MET A 279 8.68 -15.85 15.75
CA MET A 279 9.22 -17.04 16.42
C MET A 279 8.43 -17.39 17.68
N ALA A 280 7.93 -16.39 18.41
CA ALA A 280 7.11 -16.62 19.60
C ALA A 280 5.85 -17.46 19.33
N ASP A 281 5.25 -17.37 18.15
CA ASP A 281 4.12 -18.23 17.76
C ASP A 281 4.60 -19.52 17.07
N GLU A 282 5.66 -19.45 16.26
CA GLU A 282 6.17 -20.62 15.55
C GLU A 282 6.77 -21.69 16.48
N THR A 283 7.24 -21.33 17.67
CA THR A 283 7.82 -22.28 18.63
C THR A 283 6.79 -22.89 19.60
N LYS A 284 5.54 -22.41 19.62
CA LYS A 284 4.48 -22.96 20.48
C LYS A 284 4.11 -24.38 20.08
N ALA A 285 3.65 -25.21 21.02
CA ALA A 285 3.03 -26.47 20.64
C ALA A 285 1.74 -26.19 19.85
N VAL A 286 1.37 -27.06 18.91
CA VAL A 286 0.13 -26.89 18.15
C VAL A 286 -1.08 -26.84 19.09
N GLY A 287 -1.08 -27.66 20.15
CA GLY A 287 -2.11 -27.65 21.20
C GLY A 287 -2.31 -26.32 21.92
N ASP A 288 -1.31 -25.42 21.90
CA ASP A 288 -1.39 -24.09 22.54
C ASP A 288 -2.01 -23.02 21.61
N LEU A 289 -2.27 -23.36 20.35
CA LEU A 289 -2.91 -22.45 19.38
C LEU A 289 -4.44 -22.49 19.53
N PRO A 290 -5.17 -21.47 19.06
CA PRO A 290 -6.64 -21.55 19.01
C PRO A 290 -7.12 -22.74 18.19
N GLN A 291 -8.20 -23.40 18.60
CA GLN A 291 -8.72 -24.64 17.96
C GLN A 291 -8.89 -24.52 16.44
N LYS A 292 -9.36 -23.37 15.94
CA LYS A 292 -9.49 -23.10 14.50
C LYS A 292 -8.14 -23.16 13.76
N ALA A 293 -7.07 -22.68 14.38
CA ALA A 293 -5.71 -22.74 13.81
C ALA A 293 -5.14 -24.16 13.89
N GLN A 294 -5.40 -24.89 14.98
CA GLN A 294 -4.97 -26.28 15.14
C GLN A 294 -5.50 -27.16 14.00
N ALA A 295 -6.77 -26.98 13.62
CA ALA A 295 -7.41 -27.76 12.55
C ALA A 295 -6.70 -27.64 11.18
N LEU A 296 -5.98 -26.54 10.94
CA LEU A 296 -5.23 -26.30 9.70
C LEU A 296 -3.84 -26.96 9.70
N LEU A 297 -3.37 -27.40 10.86
CA LEU A 297 -2.05 -27.97 11.09
C LEU A 297 -2.11 -29.47 11.39
N GLY A 298 -3.30 -30.10 11.36
CA GLY A 298 -3.45 -31.52 11.71
C GLY A 298 -2.59 -32.45 10.84
N GLN A 299 -2.44 -32.13 9.55
CA GLN A 299 -1.58 -32.90 8.64
C GLN A 299 -0.12 -32.44 8.63
N HIS A 300 0.18 -31.25 9.17
CA HIS A 300 1.53 -30.73 9.28
C HIS A 300 2.39 -31.64 10.16
N ASP A 301 1.91 -31.94 11.36
CA ASP A 301 2.69 -32.73 12.32
C ASP A 301 2.87 -34.17 11.83
N SER A 302 1.84 -34.75 11.20
CA SER A 302 1.95 -36.04 10.53
C SER A 302 3.00 -36.04 9.41
N CYS A 303 3.05 -34.97 8.61
CA CYS A 303 4.06 -34.82 7.56
C CYS A 303 5.45 -34.75 8.18
N VAL A 304 5.68 -33.85 9.15
CA VAL A 304 6.98 -33.71 9.84
C VAL A 304 7.42 -35.03 10.48
N SER A 305 6.54 -35.76 11.17
CA SER A 305 6.89 -37.05 11.77
C SER A 305 7.26 -38.12 10.74
N GLN A 306 6.61 -38.15 9.58
CA GLN A 306 6.99 -39.08 8.49
C GLN A 306 8.34 -38.72 7.87
N LEU A 307 8.65 -37.42 7.75
CA LEU A 307 9.94 -36.92 7.28
C LEU A 307 11.07 -37.29 8.25
N GLU A 308 10.87 -37.12 9.55
CA GLU A 308 11.85 -37.47 10.60
C GLU A 308 12.07 -38.97 10.70
N TYR A 309 11.03 -39.79 10.54
CA TYR A 309 11.14 -41.25 10.57
C TYR A 309 11.89 -41.79 9.33
N GLY A 310 11.65 -41.23 8.13
CA GLY A 310 12.34 -41.61 6.90
C GLY A 310 13.85 -41.29 6.89
N GLN A 311 14.31 -40.29 7.66
CA GLN A 311 15.72 -39.94 7.77
C GLN A 311 16.57 -40.94 8.57
N THR A 312 15.95 -41.80 9.40
CA THR A 312 16.72 -42.71 10.29
C THR A 312 17.49 -43.81 9.57
N GLN A 313 17.38 -43.96 8.24
CA GLN A 313 18.08 -45.01 7.51
C GLN A 313 19.27 -44.57 6.63
N ASP A 314 19.48 -43.30 6.26
CA ASP A 314 20.57 -43.02 5.29
C ASP A 314 21.30 -41.66 5.30
N LEU A 315 20.98 -40.68 6.16
CA LEU A 315 21.73 -39.40 6.17
C LEU A 315 21.93 -38.89 7.60
N GLY A 316 23.20 -38.63 7.96
CA GLY A 316 23.62 -38.36 9.33
C GLY A 316 22.87 -37.21 10.01
N ARG A 317 22.50 -37.42 11.29
CA ARG A 317 22.18 -36.52 12.43
C ARG A 317 21.70 -35.06 12.25
N GLU A 318 21.43 -34.55 11.06
CA GLU A 318 20.76 -33.26 10.87
C GLU A 318 19.26 -33.52 10.90
N LYS A 319 18.62 -33.16 12.02
CA LYS A 319 17.16 -33.10 12.13
C LYS A 319 16.63 -32.38 10.88
N ALA A 320 15.68 -32.97 10.16
CA ALA A 320 14.85 -32.26 9.19
C ALA A 320 14.07 -31.15 9.91
N LEU A 321 14.73 -30.04 10.23
CA LEU A 321 14.06 -28.84 10.67
C LEU A 321 13.25 -28.40 9.47
N PRO A 322 11.91 -28.40 9.51
CA PRO A 322 11.09 -28.04 8.36
C PRO A 322 11.39 -26.62 7.87
N VAL A 323 12.06 -25.82 8.70
CA VAL A 323 12.68 -24.54 8.36
C VAL A 323 13.85 -24.28 9.31
N SER A 324 15.08 -24.23 8.81
CA SER A 324 16.22 -23.70 9.59
C SER A 324 16.30 -22.18 9.43
N TRP A 325 16.49 -21.49 10.56
CA TRP A 325 16.47 -20.03 10.67
C TRP A 325 17.85 -19.47 11.03
N ASP A 326 18.88 -19.90 10.30
CA ASP A 326 20.23 -19.33 10.38
C ASP A 326 20.46 -18.20 9.35
#